data_AF-A0A3P8RSA8-F1
#
_entry.id   AF-A0A3P8RSA8-F1
#
_cell.length_a   1.000
_cell.length_b   1.000
_cell.length_c   1.000
_cell.angle_alpha   90.00
_cell.angle_beta   90.00
_cell.angle_gamma   90.00
#
_symmetry.space_group_name_H-M   'P 1'
#
loop_
_entity.id
_entity.type
_entity.pdbx_description
1 polymer ?
#
loop_
_entity_poly.entity_id
_entity_poly.type
_entity_poly.pdbx_seq_one_letter_code
_entity_poly.pdbx_strand_id
1 'polypeptide(L)'
;MEHHGVELDQDQFCCSVCLDLLKEPVTIYCGHSYCRGCIEGCWDQEEEKGEFSCPQCRETFIPRPVLRRNNMLAEVSSDTCS
;
A
#
# COMPACT_ATOMS: atom_id res chain seq x y z
N MET A 1 -25.77 10.56 22.27
CA MET A 1 -25.64 9.38 21.39
C MET A 1 -24.56 9.72 20.40
N GLU A 2 -23.34 9.33 20.75
CA GLU A 2 -22.13 9.47 19.96
C GLU A 2 -22.25 8.77 18.60
N HIS A 3 -22.37 9.55 17.53
CA HIS A 3 -21.90 9.09 16.24
C HIS A 3 -20.38 9.19 16.26
N HIS A 4 -19.70 8.12 16.66
CA HIS A 4 -18.31 7.92 16.25
C HIS A 4 -18.34 7.73 14.74
N GLY A 5 -18.40 8.86 14.01
CA GLY A 5 -18.14 8.89 12.58
C GLY A 5 -16.77 8.27 12.41
N VAL A 6 -16.72 7.12 11.75
CA VAL A 6 -15.47 6.58 11.26
C VAL A 6 -15.04 7.57 10.20
N GLU A 7 -14.26 8.57 10.59
CA GLU A 7 -13.52 9.41 9.66
C GLU A 7 -12.53 8.44 9.01
N LEU A 8 -12.97 7.84 7.91
CA LEU A 8 -12.15 7.00 7.06
C LEU A 8 -11.09 7.93 6.49
N ASP A 9 -9.99 8.03 7.23
CA ASP A 9 -8.79 8.80 6.91
C ASP A 9 -8.46 8.51 5.44
N GLN A 10 -8.71 9.48 4.56
CA GLN A 10 -8.60 9.27 3.11
C GLN A 10 -7.18 8.85 2.74
N ASP A 11 -6.19 9.26 3.54
CA ASP A 11 -4.79 8.85 3.49
C ASP A 11 -4.59 7.33 3.63
N GLN A 12 -5.48 6.60 4.32
CA GLN A 12 -5.39 5.13 4.42
C GLN A 12 -5.66 4.42 3.08
N PHE A 13 -6.25 5.12 2.11
CA PHE A 13 -6.53 4.60 0.78
C PHE A 13 -5.61 5.17 -0.31
N CYS A 14 -4.64 6.00 0.07
CA CYS A 14 -3.68 6.57 -0.86
C CYS A 14 -2.39 5.74 -0.91
N CYS A 15 -1.88 5.52 -2.12
CA CYS A 15 -0.58 4.92 -2.31
C CYS A 15 0.52 5.96 -2.08
N SER A 16 1.37 5.76 -1.09
CA SER A 16 2.51 6.66 -0.80
C SER A 16 3.60 6.69 -1.88
N VAL A 17 3.54 5.80 -2.88
CA VAL A 17 4.50 5.75 -4.00
C VAL A 17 4.04 6.60 -5.18
N CYS A 18 2.80 6.42 -5.64
CA CYS A 18 2.25 7.20 -6.76
C CYS A 18 1.41 8.41 -6.32
N LEU A 19 1.19 8.57 -5.01
CA LEU A 19 0.39 9.64 -4.39
C LEU A 19 -1.04 9.72 -4.95
N ASP A 20 -1.60 8.57 -5.30
CA ASP A 20 -2.95 8.43 -5.89
C ASP A 20 -3.69 7.31 -5.15
N LEU A 21 -5.00 7.21 -5.35
CA LEU A 21 -5.84 6.16 -4.78
C LEU A 21 -5.27 4.76 -5.12
N LEU A 22 -5.31 3.86 -4.15
CA LEU A 22 -4.78 2.50 -4.30
C LEU A 22 -5.47 1.74 -5.45
N LYS A 23 -4.69 1.40 -6.48
CA LYS A 23 -5.10 0.54 -7.60
C LYS A 23 -4.62 -0.87 -7.32
N GLU A 24 -5.57 -1.79 -7.14
CA GLU A 24 -5.30 -3.16 -6.68
C GLU A 24 -4.45 -3.18 -5.39
N PRO A 25 -5.00 -2.66 -4.28
CA PRO A 25 -4.26 -2.53 -3.03
C PRO A 25 -3.69 -3.87 -2.57
N VAL A 26 -2.42 -3.86 -2.20
CA VAL A 26 -1.73 -4.95 -1.53
C VAL A 26 -1.19 -4.45 -0.19
N THR A 27 -1.35 -5.24 0.86
CA THR A 27 -0.83 -4.93 2.19
C THR A 27 0.40 -5.80 2.43
N ILE A 28 1.54 -5.18 2.73
CA ILE A 28 2.78 -5.91 3.07
C ILE A 28 2.85 -6.17 4.58
N TYR A 29 3.81 -7.00 5.02
CA TYR A 29 3.86 -7.50 6.41
C TYR A 29 3.93 -6.41 7.49
N CYS A 30 4.51 -5.25 7.20
CA CYS A 30 4.54 -4.13 8.13
C CYS A 30 3.19 -3.37 8.24
N GLY A 31 2.16 -3.79 7.51
CA GLY A 31 0.82 -3.19 7.56
C GLY A 31 0.58 -2.03 6.58
N HIS A 32 1.59 -1.61 5.81
CA HIS A 32 1.43 -0.56 4.81
C HIS A 32 0.82 -1.10 3.51
N SER A 33 0.02 -0.27 2.84
CA SER A 33 -0.68 -0.61 1.61
C SER A 33 -0.21 0.21 0.41
N TYR A 34 -0.09 -0.45 -0.73
CA TYR A 34 0.39 0.15 -1.97
C TYR A 34 -0.42 -0.37 -3.16
N CYS A 35 -0.38 0.35 -4.28
CA CYS A 35 -0.79 -0.23 -5.55
C CYS A 35 0.11 -1.42 -5.85
N ARG A 36 -0.46 -2.54 -6.32
CA ARG A 36 0.32 -3.72 -6.68
C ARG A 36 1.51 -3.39 -7.58
N GLY A 37 1.25 -2.67 -8.67
CA GLY A 37 2.30 -2.29 -9.63
C GLY A 37 3.36 -1.34 -9.05
N CYS A 38 2.98 -0.49 -8.09
CA CYS A 38 3.94 0.44 -7.46
C CYS A 38 4.94 -0.31 -6.59
N ILE A 39 4.48 -1.20 -5.71
CA ILE A 39 5.39 -1.95 -4.83
C ILE A 39 6.18 -3.00 -5.61
N GLU A 40 5.59 -3.64 -6.63
CA GLU A 40 6.33 -4.55 -7.52
C GLU A 40 7.45 -3.78 -8.24
N GLY A 41 7.18 -2.60 -8.79
CA GLY A 41 8.19 -1.77 -9.45
C GLY A 41 9.29 -1.24 -8.52
N CYS A 42 9.00 -1.00 -7.24
CA CYS A 42 10.02 -0.70 -6.23
C CYS A 42 10.95 -1.90 -6.02
N TRP A 43 10.38 -3.08 -5.80
CA TRP A 43 11.14 -4.30 -5.53
C TRP A 43 11.90 -4.82 -6.74
N ASP A 44 11.40 -4.62 -7.95
CA ASP A 44 12.11 -5.00 -9.18
C ASP A 44 13.42 -4.19 -9.34
N GLN A 45 13.47 -2.94 -8.85
CA GLN A 45 14.69 -2.14 -8.82
C GLN A 45 15.67 -2.57 -7.72
N GLU A 46 15.17 -3.21 -6.66
CA GLU A 46 15.97 -3.71 -5.54
C GLU A 46 16.37 -5.18 -5.68
N GLU A 47 15.91 -5.87 -6.74
CA GLU A 47 16.11 -7.31 -6.93
C GLU A 47 17.59 -7.72 -6.89
N GLU A 48 18.49 -6.88 -7.44
CA GLU A 48 19.93 -7.10 -7.41
C GLU A 48 20.54 -7.05 -6.00
N LYS A 49 19.90 -6.34 -5.06
CA LYS A 49 20.36 -6.25 -3.66
C LYS A 49 19.96 -7.48 -2.84
N GLY A 50 18.95 -8.24 -3.28
CA GLY A 50 18.43 -9.40 -2.55
C GLY A 50 17.65 -9.07 -1.27
N GLU A 51 17.40 -7.79 -1.03
CA GLU A 51 16.65 -7.26 0.11
C GLU A 51 15.53 -6.34 -0.40
N PHE A 52 14.31 -6.55 0.11
CA PHE A 52 13.14 -5.80 -0.32
C PHE A 52 12.68 -4.89 0.81
N SER A 53 12.57 -3.59 0.55
CA SER A 53 12.24 -2.64 1.61
C SER A 53 10.81 -2.08 1.48
N CYS A 54 10.21 -1.72 2.61
CA CYS A 54 8.98 -0.95 2.65
C CYS A 54 9.27 0.52 2.31
N PRO A 55 8.64 1.12 1.28
CA PRO A 55 8.85 2.52 0.94
C PRO A 55 8.57 3.51 2.08
N GLN A 56 7.62 3.21 2.97
CA GLN A 56 7.21 4.10 4.06
C GLN A 56 8.06 3.97 5.32
N CYS A 57 8.20 2.75 5.86
CA CYS A 57 8.89 2.53 7.15
C CYS A 57 10.28 1.92 7.01
N ARG A 58 10.71 1.57 5.80
CA ARG A 58 12.01 0.95 5.49
C ARG A 58 12.26 -0.40 6.16
N GLU A 59 11.21 -1.04 6.70
CA GLU A 59 11.27 -2.43 7.12
C GLU A 59 11.73 -3.30 5.95
N THR A 60 12.70 -4.18 6.17
CA THR A 60 13.26 -5.05 5.14
C THR A 60 12.70 -6.46 5.23
N PHE A 61 12.52 -7.10 4.09
CA PHE A 61 11.94 -8.42 3.97
C PHE A 61 12.81 -9.30 3.09
N ILE A 62 13.10 -10.51 3.58
CA ILE A 62 13.82 -11.56 2.84
C ILE A 62 13.16 -12.90 3.21
N PRO A 63 12.67 -13.70 2.26
CA PRO A 63 12.65 -13.50 0.80
C PRO A 63 11.58 -12.50 0.33
N ARG A 64 11.48 -12.24 -0.98
CA ARG A 64 10.46 -11.35 -1.59
C ARG A 64 9.05 -11.72 -1.11
N PRO A 65 8.30 -10.80 -0.48
CA PRO A 65 6.95 -11.08 0.00
C PRO A 65 6.00 -11.45 -1.14
N VAL A 66 5.13 -12.44 -0.90
CA VAL A 66 4.04 -12.76 -1.82
C VAL A 66 2.90 -11.76 -1.63
N LEU A 67 2.64 -10.94 -2.65
CA LEU A 67 1.58 -9.94 -2.61
C LEU A 67 0.21 -10.58 -2.84
N ARG A 68 -0.73 -10.33 -1.92
CA ARG A 68 -2.15 -10.70 -2.07
C ARG A 68 -2.99 -9.43 -2.13
N ARG A 69 -3.98 -9.42 -3.02
CA ARG A 69 -4.95 -8.32 -3.14
C ARG A 69 -5.77 -8.22 -1.85
N ASN A 70 -5.89 -7.02 -1.31
CA ASN A 70 -6.76 -6.73 -0.19
C ASN A 70 -8.15 -6.30 -0.71
N ASN A 71 -9.12 -7.21 -0.67
CA ASN A 71 -10.47 -6.96 -1.21
C ASN A 71 -11.25 -5.88 -0.43
N MET A 72 -10.89 -5.62 0.84
CA MET A 72 -11.58 -4.61 1.66
C MET A 72 -11.24 -3.18 1.23
N LEU A 73 -10.06 -2.96 0.66
CA LEU A 73 -9.58 -1.64 0.23
C LEU A 73 -9.99 -1.29 -1.22
N ALA A 74 -10.63 -2.22 -1.94
CA ALA A 74 -10.93 -2.07 -3.37
C ALA A 74 -12.26 -1.34 -3.67
N GLU A 75 -13.10 -1.06 -2.67
CA GLU A 75 -14.50 -0.62 -2.87
C GLU A 75 -14.77 0.87 -2.56
N VAL A 76 -13.74 1.70 -2.37
CA VAL A 76 -13.92 3.16 -2.20
C VAL A 76 -13.40 3.88 -3.43
N SER A 77 -14.31 4.26 -4.33
CA SER A 77 -13.98 5.09 -5.50
C SER A 77 -14.91 6.30 -5.54
N SER A 78 -14.43 7.43 -5.05
CA SER A 78 -14.74 8.79 -5.49
C SER A 78 -13.74 9.72 -4.81
N ASP A 79 -13.04 10.49 -5.62
CA ASP A 79 -12.16 11.62 -5.29
C ASP A 79 -10.68 11.32 -4.97
N THR A 80 -9.84 12.04 -5.71
CA THR A 80 -8.37 12.03 -5.73
C THR A 80 -7.77 12.52 -4.42
N CYS A 81 -6.76 11.81 -3.91
CA CYS A 81 -5.91 12.23 -2.79
C CYS A 81 -5.20 13.55 -3.15
N SER A 82 -5.38 14.62 -2.36
CA SER A 82 -4.76 15.94 -2.57
C SER A 82 -3.75 16.27 -1.49
#